data_AF-A0A7J4JN65-F1
#
_entry.id   AF-A0A7J4JN65-F1
#
_cell.length_a   1.000
_cell.length_b   1.000
_cell.length_c   1.000
_cell.angle_alpha   90.00
_cell.angle_beta   90.00
_cell.angle_gamma   90.00
#
_symmetry.space_group_name_H-M   'P 1'
#
loop_
_entity.id
_entity.type
_entity.pdbx_description
1 polymer ?
#
loop_
_entity_poly.entity_id
_entity_poly.type
_entity_poly.pdbx_seq_one_letter_code
_entity_poly.pdbx_strand_id
1 'polypeptide(L)'
;MPLDKLIFGHGISDIPNEMPERAQEEASIPSPEQYILLPGRAHGSYEYPDTLIAKERSMQSNKWQEAQDALKAEGKFMPTIRQYADFLNLLKSGNAYDGKGHAIAKSELDSILKDIITVRDPWRAEWLDASFSKQGEQFYIKYHTFNSAGSLEQVTEPLQECLMQDKISGINLEDWLKKANEQGLPSPKAKQGRLYYWCPREGRVAGFDASSNGANLDCDWDPQTSNSALGVREGISAEGASR
;
A
#
# COMPACT_ATOMS: atom_id res chain seq x y z
N MET A 1 70.16 -18.20 -5.10
CA MET A 1 70.13 -19.50 -4.39
C MET A 1 68.70 -19.73 -3.90
N PRO A 2 68.16 -20.97 -3.95
CA PRO A 2 67.44 -21.51 -5.10
C PRO A 2 65.94 -21.82 -4.83
N LEU A 3 65.27 -22.22 -5.93
CA LEU A 3 63.93 -22.80 -6.05
C LEU A 3 63.72 -24.03 -5.14
N ASP A 4 62.45 -24.26 -4.75
CA ASP A 4 61.72 -25.56 -4.83
C ASP A 4 60.20 -25.24 -4.74
N LYS A 5 59.34 -25.43 -5.76
CA LYS A 5 58.78 -26.63 -6.43
C LYS A 5 57.99 -27.60 -5.52
N LEU A 6 56.66 -27.60 -5.69
CA LEU A 6 55.67 -28.71 -5.59
C LEU A 6 54.28 -28.07 -5.83
N ILE A 7 53.49 -28.26 -6.89
CA ILE A 7 53.12 -29.33 -7.84
C ILE A 7 52.08 -30.38 -7.33
N PHE A 8 50.89 -30.27 -7.95
CA PHE A 8 49.78 -31.21 -8.29
C PHE A 8 48.76 -31.76 -7.26
N GLY A 9 47.49 -31.65 -7.68
CA GLY A 9 46.33 -32.47 -7.27
C GLY A 9 45.00 -31.88 -7.77
N HIS A 10 44.77 -31.77 -9.09
CA HIS A 10 43.76 -32.52 -9.86
C HIS A 10 42.59 -33.12 -9.05
N GLY A 11 41.40 -32.56 -9.28
CA GLY A 11 40.11 -33.09 -8.85
C GLY A 11 38.97 -32.22 -9.39
N ILE A 12 38.91 -32.02 -10.71
CA ILE A 12 37.75 -31.41 -11.37
C ILE A 12 36.72 -32.53 -11.54
N SER A 13 35.74 -32.60 -10.63
CA SER A 13 34.53 -33.38 -10.87
C SER A 13 33.51 -32.46 -11.52
N ASP A 14 33.28 -32.68 -12.81
CA ASP A 14 32.20 -32.07 -13.57
C ASP A 14 30.86 -32.45 -12.93
N ILE A 15 30.25 -31.49 -12.22
CA ILE A 15 28.85 -31.57 -11.84
C ILE A 15 28.08 -30.74 -12.88
N PRO A 16 27.26 -31.34 -13.75
CA PRO A 16 26.35 -30.58 -14.59
C PRO A 16 25.27 -29.98 -13.67
N ASN A 17 25.46 -28.72 -13.29
CA ASN A 17 24.45 -27.96 -12.56
C ASN A 17 23.48 -27.33 -13.58
N GLU A 18 22.84 -28.17 -14.38
CA GLU A 18 21.61 -27.77 -15.08
C GLU A 18 20.51 -27.71 -14.03
N MET A 19 20.41 -26.55 -13.37
CA MET A 19 19.20 -26.20 -12.67
C MET A 19 18.07 -26.20 -13.71
N PRO A 20 16.97 -26.93 -13.47
CA PRO A 20 15.86 -26.92 -14.40
C PRO A 20 15.39 -25.48 -14.54
N GLU A 21 15.47 -24.99 -15.78
CA GLU A 21 14.83 -23.78 -16.28
C GLU A 21 13.33 -23.94 -16.05
N ARG A 22 12.88 -23.71 -14.81
CA ARG A 22 11.47 -23.49 -14.50
C ARG A 22 11.15 -22.13 -15.12
N ALA A 23 10.73 -22.18 -16.38
CA ALA A 23 9.89 -21.13 -16.94
C ALA A 23 8.72 -20.94 -15.97
N GLN A 24 8.84 -19.94 -15.10
CA GLN A 24 7.70 -19.45 -14.34
C GLN A 24 6.82 -18.80 -15.39
N GLU A 25 5.82 -19.54 -15.83
CA GLU A 25 4.70 -19.02 -16.61
C GLU A 25 4.16 -17.84 -15.81
N GLU A 26 4.46 -16.62 -16.28
CA GLU A 26 3.98 -15.39 -15.65
C GLU A 26 2.47 -15.50 -15.57
N ALA A 27 1.96 -15.63 -14.34
CA ALA A 27 0.54 -15.78 -14.12
C ALA A 27 -0.13 -14.49 -14.60
N SER A 28 -0.74 -14.55 -15.78
CA SER A 28 -1.48 -13.43 -16.35
C SER A 28 -2.50 -12.95 -15.33
N ILE A 29 -2.42 -11.67 -14.98
CA ILE A 29 -3.36 -11.01 -14.07
C ILE A 29 -4.77 -11.16 -14.65
N PRO A 30 -5.74 -11.77 -13.93
CA PRO A 30 -7.10 -11.87 -14.42
C PRO A 30 -7.73 -10.47 -14.50
N SER A 31 -8.28 -10.11 -15.67
CA SER A 31 -9.00 -8.85 -15.91
C SER A 31 -8.19 -7.58 -15.55
N PRO A 32 -7.02 -7.34 -16.16
CA PRO A 32 -6.13 -6.23 -15.78
C PRO A 32 -6.78 -4.85 -15.99
N GLU A 33 -7.82 -4.73 -16.84
CA GLU A 33 -8.65 -3.53 -16.97
C GLU A 33 -9.44 -3.14 -15.71
N GLN A 34 -9.58 -4.04 -14.73
CA GLN A 34 -10.23 -3.76 -13.43
C GLN A 34 -9.29 -3.11 -12.42
N TYR A 35 -8.03 -2.88 -12.80
CA TYR A 35 -7.02 -2.24 -11.99
C TYR A 35 -6.56 -0.93 -12.61
N ILE A 36 -6.01 -0.06 -11.76
CA ILE A 36 -5.37 1.20 -12.12
C ILE A 36 -3.88 1.05 -11.85
N LEU A 37 -3.05 1.35 -12.85
CA LEU A 37 -1.60 1.44 -12.69
C LEU A 37 -1.25 2.64 -11.81
N LEU A 38 -0.77 2.34 -10.60
CA LEU A 38 -0.12 3.27 -9.71
C LEU A 38 1.40 3.20 -9.99
N PRO A 39 1.99 4.24 -10.61
CA PRO A 39 3.42 4.24 -10.90
C PRO A 39 4.25 4.17 -9.62
N GLY A 40 5.33 3.41 -9.66
CA GLY A 40 6.30 3.28 -8.59
C GLY A 40 6.92 4.63 -8.24
N ARG A 41 7.16 4.83 -6.95
CA ARG A 41 7.71 6.08 -6.40
C ARG A 41 8.60 5.80 -5.21
N ALA A 42 9.59 6.67 -5.04
CA ALA A 42 10.40 6.77 -3.84
C ALA A 42 10.02 8.03 -3.04
N HIS A 43 9.87 7.87 -1.74
CA HIS A 43 9.58 8.88 -0.73
C HIS A 43 10.60 8.75 0.39
N GLY A 44 11.80 9.28 0.19
CA GLY A 44 12.89 9.15 1.16
C GLY A 44 13.35 7.70 1.32
N SER A 45 13.18 7.10 2.51
CA SER A 45 13.55 5.69 2.73
C SER A 45 12.46 4.69 2.33
N TYR A 46 11.24 5.16 2.03
CA TYR A 46 10.15 4.31 1.57
C TYR A 46 10.05 4.34 0.04
N GLU A 47 9.99 3.18 -0.60
CA GLU A 47 9.71 3.08 -2.04
C GLU A 47 8.79 1.89 -2.32
N TYR A 48 8.11 1.96 -3.46
CA TYR A 48 7.32 0.85 -3.98
C TYR A 48 7.41 0.82 -5.52
N PRO A 49 7.35 -0.37 -6.14
CA PRO A 49 7.42 -0.53 -7.59
C PRO A 49 6.11 -0.09 -8.27
N ASP A 50 6.05 -0.20 -9.59
CA ASP A 50 4.77 -0.11 -10.30
C ASP A 50 3.79 -1.14 -9.71
N THR A 51 2.58 -0.71 -9.39
CA THR A 51 1.55 -1.57 -8.79
C THR A 51 0.21 -1.34 -9.48
N LEU A 52 -0.64 -2.36 -9.46
CA LEU A 52 -2.00 -2.29 -9.97
C LEU A 52 -2.95 -2.28 -8.77
N ILE A 53 -3.72 -1.20 -8.62
CA ILE A 53 -4.69 -1.03 -7.53
C ILE A 53 -6.10 -1.25 -8.07
N ALA A 54 -6.88 -2.11 -7.41
CA ALA A 54 -8.24 -2.42 -7.84
C ALA A 54 -9.12 -1.16 -7.85
N LYS A 55 -9.94 -1.03 -8.91
CA LYS A 55 -10.93 0.05 -9.04
C LYS A 55 -12.00 -0.04 -7.95
N GLU A 56 -12.36 -1.25 -7.57
CA GLU A 56 -13.41 -1.55 -6.58
C GLU A 56 -12.83 -2.18 -5.31
N ARG A 57 -13.60 -2.10 -4.22
CA ARG A 57 -13.24 -2.74 -2.95
C ARG A 57 -13.63 -4.23 -2.97
N SER A 58 -12.80 -5.07 -2.37
CA SER A 58 -13.05 -6.48 -2.08
C SER A 58 -13.02 -6.73 -0.55
N MET A 59 -13.10 -7.99 -0.13
CA MET A 59 -12.95 -8.42 1.27
C MET A 59 -13.93 -7.75 2.26
N GLN A 60 -15.16 -7.49 1.82
CA GLN A 60 -16.17 -6.88 2.67
C GLN A 60 -16.47 -7.74 3.90
N SER A 61 -16.64 -7.11 5.06
CA SER A 61 -16.91 -7.76 6.35
C SER A 61 -15.74 -8.53 6.96
N ASN A 62 -14.54 -8.49 6.35
CA ASN A 62 -13.35 -9.03 6.98
C ASN A 62 -12.80 -8.05 8.02
N LYS A 63 -12.25 -8.59 9.10
CA LYS A 63 -11.37 -7.84 10.00
C LYS A 63 -10.05 -7.50 9.30
N TRP A 64 -9.30 -6.56 9.86
CA TRP A 64 -8.04 -6.11 9.25
C TRP A 64 -7.08 -7.27 8.96
N GLN A 65 -6.81 -8.12 9.96
CA GLN A 65 -5.90 -9.27 9.79
C GLN A 65 -6.45 -10.32 8.82
N GLU A 66 -7.75 -10.61 8.87
CA GLU A 66 -8.40 -11.56 7.96
C GLU A 66 -8.31 -11.10 6.51
N ALA A 67 -8.48 -9.80 6.26
CA ALA A 67 -8.30 -9.21 4.94
C ALA A 67 -6.85 -9.32 4.46
N GLN A 68 -5.86 -9.05 5.33
CA GLN A 68 -4.45 -9.23 4.99
C GLN A 68 -4.10 -10.68 4.64
N ASP A 69 -4.54 -11.63 5.46
CA ASP A 69 -4.24 -13.05 5.26
C ASP A 69 -4.87 -13.57 3.96
N ALA A 70 -6.12 -13.16 3.67
CA ALA A 70 -6.80 -13.51 2.43
C ALA A 70 -6.09 -12.93 1.19
N LEU A 71 -5.72 -11.64 1.23
CA LEU A 71 -5.00 -11.00 0.12
C LEU A 71 -3.64 -11.66 -0.11
N LYS A 72 -2.89 -11.96 0.96
CA LYS A 72 -1.60 -12.64 0.87
C LYS A 72 -1.72 -14.02 0.22
N ALA A 73 -2.77 -14.78 0.54
CA ALA A 73 -3.03 -16.09 -0.07
C ALA A 73 -3.27 -16.00 -1.58
N GLU A 74 -3.72 -14.85 -2.08
CA GLU A 74 -3.95 -14.57 -3.50
C GLU A 74 -2.77 -13.87 -4.18
N GLY A 75 -1.64 -13.65 -3.47
CA GLY A 75 -0.51 -12.87 -4.00
C GLY A 75 -0.82 -11.37 -4.14
N LYS A 76 -1.79 -10.87 -3.38
CA LYS A 76 -2.25 -9.48 -3.34
C LYS A 76 -1.83 -8.82 -2.04
N PHE A 77 -1.98 -7.50 -1.96
CA PHE A 77 -1.71 -6.71 -0.75
C PHE A 77 -2.77 -5.64 -0.51
N MET A 78 -2.77 -5.12 0.71
CA MET A 78 -3.54 -3.93 1.09
C MET A 78 -2.62 -2.71 0.94
N PRO A 79 -3.05 -1.60 0.30
CA PRO A 79 -2.18 -0.45 0.12
C PRO A 79 -1.75 0.17 1.45
N THR A 80 -0.48 0.57 1.55
CA THR A 80 -0.01 1.39 2.68
C THR A 80 -0.68 2.77 2.64
N ILE A 81 -0.63 3.53 3.75
CA ILE A 81 -1.16 4.91 3.78
C ILE A 81 -0.49 5.77 2.69
N ARG A 82 0.81 5.57 2.46
CA ARG A 82 1.57 6.28 1.43
C ARG A 82 1.07 5.94 0.02
N GLN A 83 1.00 4.65 -0.32
CA GLN A 83 0.49 4.22 -1.64
C GLN A 83 -0.94 4.72 -1.85
N TYR A 84 -1.77 4.68 -0.81
CA TYR A 84 -3.15 5.17 -0.89
C TYR A 84 -3.22 6.68 -1.12
N ALA A 85 -2.38 7.49 -0.46
CA ALA A 85 -2.30 8.93 -0.73
C ALA A 85 -1.84 9.22 -2.17
N ASP A 86 -0.86 8.48 -2.70
CA ASP A 86 -0.44 8.60 -4.09
C ASP A 86 -1.53 8.16 -5.08
N PHE A 87 -2.30 7.12 -4.74
CA PHE A 87 -3.45 6.67 -5.51
C PHE A 87 -4.55 7.74 -5.58
N LEU A 88 -4.89 8.38 -4.46
CA LEU A 88 -5.85 9.50 -4.46
C LEU A 88 -5.36 10.68 -5.31
N ASN A 89 -4.07 11.01 -5.25
CA ASN A 89 -3.46 12.02 -6.13
C ASN A 89 -3.58 11.64 -7.61
N LEU A 90 -3.34 10.37 -7.94
CA LEU A 90 -3.44 9.85 -9.30
C LEU A 90 -4.86 10.00 -9.83
N LEU A 91 -5.88 9.58 -9.07
CA LEU A 91 -7.29 9.75 -9.45
C LEU A 91 -7.63 11.22 -9.71
N LYS A 92 -7.20 12.13 -8.82
CA LYS A 92 -7.43 13.57 -8.94
C LYS A 92 -6.78 14.19 -10.16
N SER A 93 -5.62 13.67 -10.58
CA SER A 93 -4.89 14.18 -11.73
C SER A 93 -5.65 13.99 -13.05
N GLY A 94 -6.53 12.99 -13.11
CA GLY A 94 -7.24 12.59 -14.33
C GLY A 94 -6.37 11.89 -15.38
N ASN A 95 -5.11 11.58 -15.05
CA ASN A 95 -4.13 10.98 -15.97
C ASN A 95 -3.69 9.61 -15.43
N ALA A 96 -4.58 8.62 -15.52
CA ALA A 96 -4.32 7.26 -15.07
C ALA A 96 -4.55 6.24 -16.19
N TYR A 97 -3.88 5.10 -16.06
CA TYR A 97 -3.95 4.00 -17.02
C TYR A 97 -4.46 2.74 -16.31
N ASP A 98 -5.16 1.88 -17.05
CA ASP A 98 -5.53 0.56 -16.54
C ASP A 98 -4.37 -0.43 -16.62
N GLY A 99 -4.55 -1.65 -16.14
CA GLY A 99 -3.52 -2.69 -16.21
C GLY A 99 -3.18 -3.17 -17.63
N LYS A 100 -3.91 -2.73 -18.67
CA LYS A 100 -3.58 -2.95 -20.08
C LYS A 100 -2.83 -1.77 -20.69
N GLY A 101 -2.56 -0.72 -19.92
CA GLY A 101 -1.93 0.51 -20.40
C GLY A 101 -2.87 1.42 -21.18
N HIS A 102 -4.19 1.21 -21.12
CA HIS A 102 -5.14 2.13 -21.73
C HIS A 102 -5.44 3.29 -20.80
N ALA A 103 -5.52 4.51 -21.36
CA ALA A 103 -5.93 5.68 -20.60
C ALA A 103 -7.37 5.50 -20.08
N ILE A 104 -7.58 5.72 -18.79
CA ILE A 104 -8.90 5.65 -18.16
C ILE A 104 -9.63 6.98 -18.38
N ALA A 105 -10.90 6.92 -18.76
CA ALA A 105 -11.71 8.11 -18.95
C ALA A 105 -11.77 8.93 -17.65
N LYS A 106 -11.60 10.25 -17.75
CA LYS A 106 -11.65 11.15 -16.57
C LYS A 106 -12.93 10.98 -15.75
N SER A 107 -14.08 10.76 -16.39
CA SER A 107 -15.35 10.52 -15.69
C SER A 107 -15.35 9.27 -14.82
N GLU A 108 -14.63 8.22 -15.21
CA GLU A 108 -14.47 7.00 -14.43
C GLU A 108 -13.57 7.27 -13.21
N LEU A 109 -12.43 7.94 -13.40
CA LEU A 109 -11.53 8.34 -12.30
C LEU A 109 -12.24 9.25 -11.29
N ASP A 110 -13.01 10.23 -11.78
CA ASP A 110 -13.82 11.11 -10.95
C ASP A 110 -14.90 10.31 -10.19
N SER A 111 -15.48 9.26 -10.79
CA SER A 111 -16.46 8.38 -10.14
C SER A 111 -15.82 7.56 -9.01
N ILE A 112 -14.65 6.96 -9.24
CA ILE A 112 -13.92 6.19 -8.23
C ILE A 112 -13.51 7.11 -7.07
N LEU A 113 -12.94 8.27 -7.37
CA LEU A 113 -12.58 9.25 -6.35
C LEU A 113 -13.81 9.69 -5.55
N LYS A 114 -14.93 9.97 -6.23
CA LYS A 114 -16.19 10.36 -5.60
C LYS A 114 -16.72 9.25 -4.69
N ASP A 115 -16.60 7.98 -5.08
CA ASP A 115 -16.97 6.86 -4.21
C ASP A 115 -16.18 6.87 -2.90
N ILE A 116 -14.87 7.12 -2.99
CA ILE A 116 -13.96 7.16 -1.84
C ILE A 116 -14.25 8.36 -0.92
N ILE A 117 -14.22 9.58 -1.45
CA ILE A 117 -14.10 10.79 -0.59
C ILE A 117 -15.43 11.51 -0.33
N THR A 118 -16.51 11.16 -1.03
CA THR A 118 -17.76 11.93 -0.90
C THR A 118 -18.47 11.60 0.40
N VAL A 119 -18.81 12.66 1.14
CA VAL A 119 -19.67 12.61 2.32
C VAL A 119 -21.11 12.33 1.88
N ARG A 120 -21.58 11.09 2.05
CA ARG A 120 -22.93 10.61 1.73
C ARG A 120 -23.19 9.25 2.35
N ASP A 121 -24.45 8.85 2.43
CA ASP A 121 -24.84 7.47 2.73
C ASP A 121 -24.78 6.56 1.49
N PRO A 122 -24.63 5.23 1.65
CA PRO A 122 -24.30 4.54 2.91
C PRO A 122 -22.86 4.87 3.36
N TRP A 123 -22.47 4.48 4.56
CA TRP A 123 -21.05 4.50 4.94
C TRP A 123 -20.22 3.64 3.97
N ARG A 124 -19.00 4.07 3.67
CA ARG A 124 -18.03 3.37 2.82
C ARG A 124 -16.66 3.50 3.47
N ALA A 125 -15.99 2.38 3.68
CA ALA A 125 -14.68 2.39 4.27
C ALA A 125 -13.73 1.38 3.62
N GLU A 126 -12.44 1.60 3.85
CA GLU A 126 -11.39 0.68 3.46
C GLU A 126 -10.26 0.62 4.50
N TRP A 127 -9.78 -0.60 4.72
CA TRP A 127 -8.57 -0.84 5.50
C TRP A 127 -7.32 -0.39 4.72
N LEU A 128 -6.35 0.13 5.45
CA LEU A 128 -5.01 0.45 4.93
C LEU A 128 -3.97 -0.40 5.66
N ASP A 129 -2.88 -0.75 4.97
CA ASP A 129 -1.81 -1.58 5.52
C ASP A 129 -0.89 -0.74 6.41
N ALA A 130 -1.39 -0.46 7.60
CA ALA A 130 -0.64 0.14 8.68
C ALA A 130 -1.26 -0.26 10.01
N SER A 131 -0.43 -0.82 10.89
CA SER A 131 -0.75 -1.06 12.30
C SER A 131 0.26 -0.32 13.17
N PHE A 132 -0.20 0.15 14.32
CA PHE A 132 0.58 1.01 15.20
C PHE A 132 0.84 0.34 16.55
N SER A 133 2.06 0.48 17.05
CA SER A 133 2.48 -0.06 18.34
C SER A 133 3.36 0.95 19.07
N LYS A 134 3.55 0.76 20.37
CA LYS A 134 4.39 1.62 21.19
C LYS A 134 5.46 0.79 21.91
N GLN A 135 6.71 1.25 21.91
CA GLN A 135 7.79 0.69 22.72
C GLN A 135 8.42 1.82 23.54
N GLY A 136 8.15 1.85 24.85
CA GLY A 136 8.46 3.01 25.68
C GLY A 136 7.67 4.24 25.22
N GLU A 137 8.36 5.32 24.88
CA GLU A 137 7.72 6.55 24.35
C GLU A 137 7.65 6.61 22.82
N GLN A 138 8.33 5.71 22.11
CA GLN A 138 8.40 5.73 20.66
C GLN A 138 7.24 4.91 20.06
N PHE A 139 6.51 5.52 19.12
CA PHE A 139 5.57 4.80 18.27
C PHE A 139 6.29 4.11 17.11
N TYR A 140 5.76 2.98 16.69
CA TYR A 140 6.21 2.22 15.52
C TYR A 140 5.01 1.97 14.61
N ILE A 141 5.26 2.04 13.31
CA ILE A 141 4.31 1.61 12.27
C ILE A 141 4.79 0.29 11.69
N LYS A 142 3.85 -0.59 11.40
CA LYS A 142 4.08 -1.89 10.77
C LYS A 142 3.17 -2.04 9.55
N TYR A 143 3.78 -2.35 8.40
CA TYR A 143 3.16 -2.44 7.08
C TYR A 143 3.94 -3.42 6.20
N HIS A 144 3.43 -3.76 5.01
CA HIS A 144 4.17 -4.56 4.02
C HIS A 144 4.78 -3.69 2.92
N THR A 145 5.97 -4.08 2.48
CA THR A 145 6.65 -3.49 1.33
C THR A 145 7.20 -4.59 0.41
N PHE A 146 7.62 -4.22 -0.78
CA PHE A 146 8.30 -5.13 -1.70
C PHE A 146 9.81 -5.09 -1.42
N ASN A 147 10.40 -6.27 -1.21
CA ASN A 147 11.85 -6.40 -1.14
C ASN A 147 12.49 -6.41 -2.53
N SER A 148 13.82 -6.43 -2.58
CA SER A 148 14.59 -6.46 -3.84
C SER A 148 14.29 -7.66 -4.76
N ALA A 149 13.63 -8.70 -4.26
CA ALA A 149 13.19 -9.86 -5.03
C ALA A 149 11.71 -9.76 -5.46
N GLY A 150 11.09 -8.59 -5.33
CA GLY A 150 9.68 -8.36 -5.67
C GLY A 150 8.68 -9.06 -4.74
N SER A 151 9.14 -9.60 -3.61
CA SER A 151 8.29 -10.30 -2.65
C SER A 151 7.83 -9.36 -1.55
N LEU A 152 6.57 -9.52 -1.10
CA LEU A 152 6.06 -8.78 0.05
C LEU A 152 6.73 -9.23 1.34
N GLU A 153 7.29 -8.29 2.08
CA GLU A 153 7.81 -8.48 3.42
C GLU A 153 7.19 -7.49 4.39
N GLN A 154 7.06 -7.89 5.65
CA GLN A 154 6.56 -7.01 6.70
C GLN A 154 7.72 -6.20 7.27
N VAL A 155 7.55 -4.89 7.31
CA VAL A 155 8.49 -3.95 7.91
C VAL A 155 7.88 -3.37 9.17
N THR A 156 8.71 -3.14 10.19
CA THR A 156 8.35 -2.36 11.37
C THR A 156 9.43 -1.33 11.60
N GLU A 157 9.06 -0.07 11.67
CA GLU A 157 9.99 1.03 11.80
C GLU A 157 9.44 2.13 12.72
N PRO A 158 10.31 2.98 13.29
CA PRO A 158 9.86 4.12 14.09
C PRO A 158 8.91 5.01 13.28
N LEU A 159 7.83 5.44 13.92
CA LEU A 159 6.91 6.42 13.35
C LEU A 159 7.68 7.74 13.15
N GLN A 160 7.70 8.22 11.91
CA GLN A 160 8.29 9.52 11.57
C GLN A 160 7.45 10.66 12.14
N GLU A 161 8.01 11.88 12.15
CA GLU A 161 7.29 13.06 12.60
C GLU A 161 5.97 13.22 11.81
N CYS A 162 4.84 13.19 12.52
CA CYS A 162 3.51 13.35 11.95
C CYS A 162 2.59 14.09 12.92
N LEU A 163 1.37 14.38 12.47
CA LEU A 163 0.34 14.97 13.31
C LEU A 163 -0.11 13.96 14.40
N MET A 164 0.35 14.13 15.63
CA MET A 164 -0.01 13.27 16.77
C MET A 164 -1.20 13.82 17.60
N GLN A 165 -2.09 14.55 16.94
CA GLN A 165 -3.29 15.10 17.57
C GLN A 165 -4.49 14.93 16.63
N ASP A 166 -5.59 14.41 17.17
CA ASP A 166 -6.86 14.34 16.46
C ASP A 166 -7.27 15.74 15.95
N LYS A 167 -7.80 15.79 14.72
CA LYS A 167 -8.39 16.98 14.12
C LYS A 167 -9.84 16.68 13.75
N ILE A 168 -10.72 16.78 14.74
CA ILE A 168 -12.18 16.67 14.56
C ILE A 168 -12.70 17.84 13.70
N SER A 169 -12.04 19.00 13.71
CA SER A 169 -12.35 20.07 12.76
C SER A 169 -11.94 19.71 11.33
N GLY A 170 -11.03 18.74 11.17
CA GLY A 170 -10.53 18.21 9.90
C GLY A 170 -9.18 18.80 9.44
N ILE A 171 -8.48 18.04 8.62
CA ILE A 171 -7.31 18.47 7.84
C ILE A 171 -7.71 18.73 6.38
N ASN A 172 -6.89 19.51 5.69
CA ASN A 172 -7.07 19.79 4.27
C ASN A 172 -6.56 18.60 3.44
N LEU A 173 -7.45 17.97 2.68
CA LEU A 173 -7.11 16.82 1.84
C LEU A 173 -5.95 17.12 0.87
N GLU A 174 -5.97 18.26 0.17
CA GLU A 174 -4.88 18.63 -0.75
C GLU A 174 -3.54 18.82 -0.04
N ASP A 175 -3.57 19.44 1.14
CA ASP A 175 -2.38 19.68 1.94
C ASP A 175 -1.79 18.36 2.45
N TRP A 176 -2.64 17.42 2.89
CA TRP A 176 -2.21 16.06 3.26
C TRP A 176 -1.60 15.33 2.07
N LEU A 177 -2.33 15.22 0.95
CA LEU A 177 -1.85 14.48 -0.21
C LEU A 177 -0.55 15.04 -0.79
N LYS A 178 -0.29 16.34 -0.65
CA LYS A 178 0.95 16.99 -1.12
C LYS A 178 2.12 16.89 -0.13
N LYS A 179 1.84 16.81 1.18
CA LYS A 179 2.84 16.98 2.24
C LYS A 179 2.88 15.85 3.26
N ALA A 180 2.27 14.71 2.95
CA ALA A 180 2.42 13.52 3.78
C ALA A 180 3.91 13.21 3.99
N ASN A 181 4.27 12.68 5.17
CA ASN A 181 5.61 12.17 5.45
C ASN A 181 5.85 10.82 4.75
N GLU A 182 7.05 10.24 4.77
CA GLU A 182 7.37 9.05 3.95
C GLU A 182 6.40 7.88 4.16
N GLN A 183 5.87 7.74 5.38
CA GLN A 183 4.86 6.74 5.80
C GLN A 183 3.42 7.08 5.38
N GLY A 184 3.19 8.19 4.70
CA GLY A 184 1.87 8.62 4.20
C GLY A 184 1.04 9.45 5.18
N LEU A 185 1.56 9.74 6.37
CA LEU A 185 0.80 10.43 7.41
C LEU A 185 0.86 11.96 7.26
N PRO A 186 -0.18 12.69 7.71
CA PRO A 186 -0.20 14.15 7.67
C PRO A 186 0.94 14.77 8.49
N SER A 187 1.55 15.83 7.96
CA SER A 187 2.57 16.60 8.71
C SER A 187 1.97 17.24 9.97
N PRO A 188 2.78 17.54 11.03
CA PRO A 188 2.30 18.27 12.21
C PRO A 188 1.69 19.65 11.90
N LYS A 189 2.04 20.23 10.75
CA LYS A 189 1.58 21.52 10.26
C LYS A 189 0.46 21.41 9.23
N ALA A 190 -0.23 20.26 9.18
CA ALA A 190 -1.33 20.04 8.26
C ALA A 190 -2.37 21.18 8.38
N LYS A 191 -2.74 21.76 7.24
CA LYS A 191 -3.71 22.85 7.20
C LYS A 191 -5.09 22.36 7.62
N GLN A 192 -5.86 23.25 8.23
CA GLN A 192 -7.27 23.03 8.54
C GLN A 192 -8.07 22.74 7.25
N GLY A 193 -8.97 21.76 7.32
CA GLY A 193 -9.85 21.39 6.21
C GLY A 193 -11.12 20.71 6.68
N ARG A 194 -11.60 19.71 5.93
CA ARG A 194 -12.86 18.99 6.18
C ARG A 194 -12.71 17.47 6.32
N LEU A 195 -11.51 16.94 6.09
CA LEU A 195 -11.24 15.52 6.26
C LEU A 195 -10.92 15.25 7.73
N TYR A 196 -11.76 14.55 8.49
CA TYR A 196 -11.40 14.26 9.88
C TYR A 196 -10.13 13.41 9.95
N TYR A 197 -9.41 13.56 11.05
CA TYR A 197 -8.18 12.84 11.28
C TYR A 197 -8.11 12.37 12.72
N TRP A 198 -7.88 11.07 12.88
CA TRP A 198 -7.54 10.45 14.16
C TRP A 198 -6.10 9.98 14.09
N CYS A 199 -5.28 10.41 15.05
CA CYS A 199 -3.85 10.13 15.02
C CYS A 199 -3.53 8.68 15.38
N PRO A 200 -2.35 8.16 15.03
CA PRO A 200 -1.90 6.82 15.42
C PRO A 200 -2.06 6.54 16.92
N ARG A 201 -2.59 5.37 17.27
CA ARG A 201 -2.65 4.87 18.66
C ARG A 201 -2.18 3.43 18.79
N GLU A 202 -1.74 3.06 19.99
CA GLU A 202 -1.23 1.72 20.26
C GLU A 202 -2.29 0.65 20.02
N GLY A 203 -1.94 -0.40 19.27
CA GLY A 203 -2.82 -1.53 18.97
C GLY A 203 -3.90 -1.24 17.92
N ARG A 204 -3.80 -0.10 17.23
CA ARG A 204 -4.77 0.33 16.21
C ARG A 204 -4.23 0.15 14.80
N VAL A 205 -5.15 0.22 13.84
CA VAL A 205 -4.85 0.14 12.41
C VAL A 205 -5.38 1.37 11.67
N ALA A 206 -4.83 1.62 10.49
CA ALA A 206 -5.28 2.69 9.63
C ALA A 206 -6.44 2.27 8.74
N GLY A 207 -7.33 3.22 8.47
CA GLY A 207 -8.34 3.13 7.43
C GLY A 207 -8.74 4.49 6.89
N PHE A 208 -9.49 4.46 5.80
CA PHE A 208 -10.12 5.63 5.23
C PHE A 208 -11.62 5.37 5.09
N ASP A 209 -12.44 6.31 5.51
CA ASP A 209 -13.88 6.16 5.34
C ASP A 209 -14.61 7.46 5.02
N ALA A 210 -15.81 7.32 4.48
CA ALA A 210 -16.75 8.38 4.22
C ALA A 210 -18.19 7.93 4.51
N SER A 211 -18.90 8.73 5.30
CA SER A 211 -20.31 8.57 5.66
C SER A 211 -21.07 9.87 5.42
N SER A 212 -22.32 9.96 5.86
CA SER A 212 -23.07 11.22 5.95
C SER A 212 -22.47 12.22 6.94
N ASN A 213 -21.66 11.78 7.91
CA ASN A 213 -21.09 12.65 8.96
C ASN A 213 -19.76 13.30 8.56
N GLY A 214 -19.06 12.73 7.59
CA GLY A 214 -17.76 13.22 7.13
C GLY A 214 -17.01 12.18 6.33
N ALA A 215 -15.79 12.55 5.94
CA ALA A 215 -14.79 11.64 5.41
C ALA A 215 -13.52 11.82 6.22
N ASN A 216 -12.71 10.76 6.34
CA ASN A 216 -11.61 10.78 7.27
C ASN A 216 -10.50 9.77 6.98
N LEU A 217 -9.31 10.14 7.45
CA LEU A 217 -8.19 9.24 7.64
C LEU A 217 -8.15 8.87 9.14
N ASP A 218 -8.45 7.62 9.46
CA ASP A 218 -8.51 7.13 10.84
C ASP A 218 -7.32 6.21 11.12
N CYS A 219 -6.46 6.59 12.08
CA CYS A 219 -5.33 5.76 12.55
C CYS A 219 -5.55 5.23 13.98
N ASP A 220 -6.78 5.31 14.50
CA ASP A 220 -7.24 4.80 15.79
C ASP A 220 -8.27 3.67 15.63
N TRP A 221 -8.33 3.04 14.45
CA TRP A 221 -9.37 2.07 14.20
C TRP A 221 -9.07 0.73 14.88
N ASP A 222 -10.08 0.15 15.54
CA ASP A 222 -10.01 -1.19 16.12
C ASP A 222 -9.89 -2.27 15.02
N PRO A 223 -8.79 -3.04 14.97
CA PRO A 223 -8.57 -4.07 13.94
C PRO A 223 -9.59 -5.22 13.99
N GLN A 224 -10.37 -5.35 15.08
CA GLN A 224 -11.44 -6.34 15.21
C GLN A 224 -12.77 -5.87 14.61
N THR A 225 -12.88 -4.60 14.22
CA THR A 225 -14.08 -4.08 13.55
C THR A 225 -14.30 -4.85 12.25
N SER A 226 -15.57 -5.13 11.94
CA SER A 226 -15.96 -5.69 10.65
C SER A 226 -17.38 -5.24 10.34
N ASN A 227 -17.66 -4.95 9.07
CA ASN A 227 -18.99 -4.66 8.58
C ASN A 227 -19.02 -4.75 7.05
N SER A 228 -20.22 -4.81 6.47
CA SER A 228 -20.42 -4.96 5.03
C SER A 228 -19.97 -3.78 4.17
N ALA A 229 -19.77 -2.60 4.75
CA ALA A 229 -19.31 -1.40 4.06
C ALA A 229 -17.78 -1.21 4.11
N LEU A 230 -17.06 -2.01 4.90
CA LEU A 230 -15.62 -1.98 5.09
C LEU A 230 -14.96 -3.11 4.30
N GLY A 231 -14.05 -2.75 3.40
CA GLY A 231 -13.30 -3.69 2.56
C GLY A 231 -11.88 -3.21 2.27
N VAL A 232 -11.32 -3.57 1.12
CA VAL A 232 -9.97 -3.18 0.70
C VAL A 232 -9.95 -2.93 -0.81
N ARG A 233 -9.32 -1.85 -1.29
CA ARG A 233 -8.86 -1.79 -2.69
C ARG A 233 -7.52 -2.51 -2.80
N GLU A 234 -7.57 -3.79 -3.11
CA GLU A 234 -6.40 -4.66 -3.21
C GLU A 234 -5.39 -4.17 -4.25
N GLY A 235 -4.11 -4.38 -3.95
CA GLY A 235 -2.99 -4.13 -4.84
C GLY A 235 -2.32 -5.43 -5.29
N ILE A 236 -1.71 -5.40 -6.47
CA ILE A 236 -0.80 -6.44 -6.99
C ILE A 236 0.44 -5.80 -7.60
N SER A 237 1.58 -6.49 -7.54
CA SER A 237 2.81 -6.02 -8.20
C SER A 237 2.62 -6.02 -9.71
N ALA A 238 3.05 -4.95 -10.39
CA ALA A 238 3.04 -4.90 -11.85
C ALA A 238 4.26 -5.60 -12.48
N GLU A 239 5.27 -5.96 -11.70
CA GLU A 239 6.52 -6.55 -12.19
C GLU A 239 6.37 -7.99 -12.73
N GLY A 240 5.19 -8.59 -12.63
CA GLY A 240 4.84 -9.89 -13.26
C GLY A 240 3.87 -9.79 -14.44
N ALA A 241 3.53 -8.58 -14.88
CA ALA A 241 2.71 -8.35 -16.07
C ALA A 241 3.60 -7.81 -17.19
N SER A 242 4.36 -8.70 -17.85
CA SER A 242 5.24 -8.30 -18.94
C SER A 242 4.50 -7.49 -20.02
N ARG A 243 5.15 -6.38 -20.43
CA ARG A 243 4.74 -5.46 -21.50
C ARG A 243 4.93 -6.05 -22.89
#